data_AF-A0A538K5S6-F1
#
_entry.id   AF-A0A538K5S6-F1
#
_cell.length_a   1.000
_cell.length_b   1.000
_cell.length_c   1.000
_cell.angle_alpha   90.00
_cell.angle_beta   90.00
_cell.angle_gamma   90.00
#
_symmetry.space_group_name_H-M   'P 1'
#
loop_
_entity.id
_entity.type
_entity.pdbx_description
1 polymer ?
#
loop_
_entity_poly.entity_id
_entity_poly.type
_entity_poly.pdbx_seq_one_letter_code
_entity_poly.pdbx_strand_id
1 'polypeptide(L)' 'MHEINVSVVSAEEASYGVAELWSDGRLIGFTQFDDGDLMLRIEPRDDGAAVVIGAHGLADALAEANRLLASY' A
#
# COMPACT_ATOMS: atom_id res chain seq x y z
N MET A 1 -2.16 4.96 -17.22
CA MET A 1 -2.47 4.25 -15.96
C MET A 1 -1.18 4.20 -15.19
N HIS A 2 -1.14 4.78 -14.00
CA HIS A 2 0.10 4.92 -13.25
C HIS A 2 0.42 3.59 -12.55
N GLU A 3 1.69 3.18 -12.63
CA GLU A 3 2.18 1.94 -12.02
C GLU A 3 2.29 2.13 -10.50
N ILE A 4 1.80 1.14 -9.74
CA ILE A 4 1.86 1.14 -8.28
C ILE A 4 3.05 0.29 -7.86
N ASN A 5 3.96 0.90 -7.12
CA ASN A 5 5.11 0.21 -6.52
C ASN A 5 4.82 -0.07 -5.05
N VAL A 6 5.25 -1.23 -4.57
CA VAL A 6 5.05 -1.64 -3.18
C VAL A 6 6.39 -1.76 -2.47
N SER A 7 6.51 -1.18 -1.28
CA SER A 7 7.71 -1.25 -0.46
C SER A 7 7.39 -1.57 1.00
N VAL A 8 8.29 -2.30 1.65
CA VAL A 8 8.29 -2.52 3.10
C VAL A 8 9.61 -1.94 3.62
N VAL A 9 9.54 -0.95 4.50
CA VAL A 9 10.73 -0.15 4.87
C VAL A 9 11.58 -0.87 5.92
N SER A 10 10.97 -1.71 6.77
CA SER A 10 11.68 -2.50 7.78
C SER A 10 10.92 -3.75 8.23
N ALA A 11 11.64 -4.68 8.87
CA ALA A 11 11.04 -5.88 9.48
C ALA A 11 10.11 -5.53 10.67
N GLU A 12 10.42 -4.45 11.40
CA GLU A 12 9.55 -3.96 12.48
C GLU A 12 8.20 -3.50 11.91
N GLU A 13 8.23 -2.68 10.86
CA GLU A 13 7.01 -2.26 10.16
C GLU A 13 6.25 -3.41 9.51
N ALA A 14 6.97 -4.39 8.93
CA ALA A 14 6.37 -5.60 8.39
C ALA A 14 5.57 -6.37 9.45
N SER A 15 6.05 -6.41 10.70
CA SER A 15 5.36 -7.07 11.82
C SER A 15 4.02 -6.41 12.17
N TYR A 16 3.85 -5.12 11.82
CA TYR A 16 2.59 -4.38 11.93
C TYR A 16 1.76 -4.41 10.64
N GLY A 17 2.18 -5.17 9.62
CA GLY A 17 1.50 -5.28 8.33
C GLY A 17 1.70 -4.07 7.42
N VAL A 18 2.75 -3.28 7.65
CA VAL A 18 2.99 -2.04 6.91
C VAL A 18 3.73 -2.31 5.61
N ALA A 19 3.02 -2.12 4.50
CA ALA A 19 3.58 -2.02 3.16
C ALA A 19 3.03 -0.75 2.49
N GLU A 20 3.91 0.08 1.96
CA GLU A 20 3.58 1.35 1.33
C GLU A 20 3.26 1.16 -0.16
N LEU A 21 2.27 1.89 -0.66
CA LEU A 21 1.87 1.91 -2.06
C LEU A 21 2.22 3.27 -2.68
N TRP A 22 3.11 3.27 -3.66
CA TRP A 22 3.66 4.47 -4.29
C TRP A 22 3.27 4.57 -5.77
N SER A 23 2.92 5.77 -6.23
CA SER A 23 2.73 6.10 -7.66
C SER A 23 3.32 7.46 -7.97
N ASP A 24 4.07 7.54 -9.07
CA ASP A 24 4.71 8.78 -9.54
C ASP A 24 5.52 9.51 -8.45
N GLY A 25 6.20 8.74 -7.59
CA GLY A 25 7.00 9.27 -6.48
C GLY A 25 6.19 9.83 -5.31
N ARG A 26 4.89 9.53 -5.23
CA ARG A 26 4.00 9.93 -4.13
C ARG A 26 3.45 8.71 -3.43
N LEU A 27 3.42 8.77 -2.10
CA LEU A 27 2.70 7.79 -1.29
C LEU A 27 1.20 7.98 -1.53
N ILE A 28 0.52 6.90 -1.90
CA ILE A 28 -0.92 6.89 -2.07
C ILE A 28 -1.61 6.36 -0.81
N GLY A 29 -0.94 5.44 -0.12
CA GLY A 29 -1.47 4.75 1.03
C GLY A 29 -0.54 3.65 1.49
N PHE A 30 -0.96 2.94 2.52
CA PHE A 30 -0.21 1.83 3.09
C PHE A 30 -1.17 0.79 3.66
N THR A 31 -0.71 -0.45 3.77
CA THR A 31 -1.43 -1.50 4.49
C THR A 31 -1.11 -1.45 5.97
N GLN A 32 -1.97 -2.00 6.82
CA GLN A 32 -1.66 -2.27 8.22
C GLN A 32 -2.52 -3.45 8.69
N PHE A 33 -2.04 -4.21 9.67
CA PHE A 33 -2.92 -5.14 10.36
C PHE A 33 -3.83 -4.39 11.32
N ASP A 34 -5.13 -4.63 11.20
CA ASP A 34 -6.15 -4.13 12.12
C ASP A 34 -7.21 -5.21 12.31
N ASP A 35 -7.53 -5.50 13.57
CA ASP A 35 -8.45 -6.59 13.97
C ASP A 35 -8.20 -7.96 13.27
N GLY A 36 -6.92 -8.29 13.03
CA GLY A 36 -6.52 -9.54 12.41
C GLY A 36 -6.67 -9.62 10.89
N ASP A 37 -7.03 -8.52 10.23
CA ASP A 37 -7.11 -8.42 8.78
C ASP A 37 -6.12 -7.36 8.24
N LEU A 38 -5.76 -7.48 6.97
CA LEU A 38 -4.87 -6.52 6.29
C LEU A 38 -5.71 -5.40 5.67
N MET A 39 -5.67 -4.24 6.30
CA MET A 39 -6.44 -3.08 5.89
C MET A 39 -5.60 -2.15 5.01
N LEU A 40 -6.13 -1.77 3.85
CA LEU A 40 -5.56 -0.70 3.03
C LEU A 40 -6.06 0.67 3.52
N ARG A 41 -5.13 1.54 3.89
CA ARG A 41 -5.40 2.95 4.20
C ARG A 41 -4.96 3.81 3.04
N ILE A 42 -5.87 4.62 2.52
CA ILE A 42 -5.60 5.61 1.48
C ILE A 42 -5.77 6.98 2.11
N GLU A 43 -4.72 7.80 2.04
CA GLU A 43 -4.79 9.16 2.55
C GLU A 43 -5.26 10.10 1.42
N PRO A 44 -6.20 11.01 1.71
CA PRO A 44 -6.60 12.01 0.73
C PRO A 44 -5.42 12.94 0.41
N ARG A 45 -5.33 13.39 -0.83
CA ARG A 45 -4.28 14.33 -1.25
C ARG A 45 -4.45 15.67 -0.54
N ASP A 46 -3.32 16.34 -0.28
CA ASP A 46 -3.28 17.68 0.32
C ASP A 46 -4.09 18.73 -0.47
N ASP A 47 -4.23 18.53 -1.79
CA ASP A 47 -4.99 19.41 -2.68
C ASP A 47 -6.50 19.12 -2.70
N GLY A 48 -6.97 18.15 -1.91
CA GLY A 48 -8.36 17.72 -1.83
C GLY A 48 -8.87 17.02 -3.09
N ALA A 49 -8.00 16.78 -4.09
CA ALA A 49 -8.38 16.03 -5.28
C ALA A 49 -8.53 14.54 -4.96
N ALA A 50 -9.40 13.87 -5.71
CA ALA A 50 -9.56 12.43 -5.60
C ALA A 50 -8.26 11.70 -5.97
N VAL A 51 -7.91 10.68 -5.20
CA VAL A 51 -6.90 9.69 -5.58
C VAL A 51 -7.56 8.75 -6.59
N VAL A 52 -7.00 8.68 -7.81
CA VAL A 52 -7.51 7.81 -8.88
C VAL A 52 -6.50 6.70 -9.12
N ILE A 53 -6.92 5.46 -8.87
CA ILE A 53 -6.08 4.26 -8.99
C ILE A 53 -6.77 3.27 -9.94
N GLY A 54 -6.00 2.64 -10.83
CA GLY A 54 -6.54 1.59 -11.69
C GLY A 54 -6.80 0.31 -10.90
N ALA A 55 -8.00 -0.27 -11.04
CA ALA A 55 -8.43 -1.42 -10.24
C ALA A 55 -7.51 -2.65 -10.33
N HIS A 56 -7.05 -3.00 -11.53
CA HIS A 56 -6.13 -4.13 -11.71
C HIS A 56 -4.78 -3.88 -11.05
N GLY A 57 -4.20 -2.69 -11.25
CA GLY A 57 -2.94 -2.33 -10.61
C GLY A 57 -3.03 -2.31 -9.09
N LEU A 58 -4.18 -1.88 -8.54
CA LEU A 58 -4.42 -1.97 -7.09
C LEU A 58 -4.48 -3.41 -6.60
N ALA A 59 -5.17 -4.30 -7.32
CA ALA A 59 -5.23 -5.71 -6.96
C ALA A 59 -3.84 -6.37 -6.98
N ASP A 60 -3.05 -6.09 -8.01
CA ASP A 60 -1.68 -6.60 -8.13
C ASP A 60 -0.78 -6.07 -7.00
N ALA A 61 -0.89 -4.79 -6.66
CA ALA A 61 -0.16 -4.18 -5.54
C ALA A 61 -0.54 -4.78 -4.18
N LEU A 62 -1.82 -5.06 -3.93
CA LEU A 62 -2.25 -5.71 -2.70
C LEU A 62 -1.75 -7.17 -2.60
N ALA A 63 -1.69 -7.88 -3.73
CA ALA A 63 -1.09 -9.21 -3.78
C ALA A 63 0.43 -9.17 -3.53
N GLU A 64 1.12 -8.14 -4.04
CA GLU A 64 2.54 -7.88 -3.77
C GLU A 64 2.79 -7.59 -2.30
N ALA A 65 2.01 -6.69 -1.70
CA ALA A 65 2.11 -6.34 -0.29
C ALA A 65 2.00 -7.58 0.61
N ASN A 66 0.99 -8.41 0.40
CA ASN A 66 0.83 -9.67 1.12
C ASN A 66 2.05 -10.59 0.97
N ARG A 67 2.61 -10.69 -0.23
CA ARG A 67 3.78 -11.55 -0.48
C ARG A 67 5.03 -11.03 0.22
N LEU A 68 5.28 -9.72 0.16
CA LEU A 68 6.43 -9.10 0.81
C LEU A 68 6.32 -9.21 2.33
N LEU A 69 5.15 -8.93 2.90
CA LEU A 69 4.91 -9.05 4.34
C LEU A 69 5.12 -10.49 4.84
N ALA A 70 4.71 -11.49 4.07
CA ALA A 70 4.92 -12.91 4.41
C ALA A 70 6.40 -13.37 4.34
N SER A 71 7.31 -12.53 3.83
CA SER A 71 8.75 -12.84 3.74
C SER A 71 9.59 -12.36 4.93
N TYR A 72 8.96 -11.63 5.87
CA TYR A 72 9.54 -11.18 7.13
C TYR A 72 9.03 -12.02 8.30
#